data_AF-A0AAY4EB75-F1
#
_entry.id   AF-A0AAY4EB75-F1
#
_cell.length_a   1.000
_cell.length_b   1.000
_cell.length_c   1.000
_cell.angle_alpha   90.00
_cell.angle_beta   90.00
_cell.angle_gamma   90.00
#
_symmetry.space_group_name_H-M   'P 1'
#
loop_
_entity.id
_entity.type
_entity.pdbx_description
1 polymer ?
#
loop_
_entity_poly.entity_id
_entity_poly.type
_entity_poly.pdbx_seq_one_letter_code
_entity_poly.pdbx_strand_id
1 'polypeptide(L)'
;MTSLTQRSSGLVQRRTEASRSAAADKERGSGEDDDYESRRVDEQEDDKGDSKETRLTLMEEVLLLGLKDREGYTSFWNDCISSGLRGCMLIELALRGRLQLEPCGVRRKSLLARKVICKSDTPTGDMLLDEALKHVKETQPPETVQSWIELLSGETWNPLKLHYQLRNVRERLAKNLVEKGVLTTEKQNFLLFDMTTHPLTNSTVKQRLVRKVQEVVLDKWVNQSERMDKRLLAVLFLAHSSDVLENAFAPLLDEQYDLAMKRVRLLLDLDPEVEASKSGSNELLWAVVAAFTK
;
A
#
# COMPACT_ATOMS: atom_id res chain seq x y z
N MET A 1 70.59 31.92 -4.57
CA MET A 1 70.51 30.92 -5.66
C MET A 1 71.31 29.72 -5.18
N THR A 2 70.82 28.48 -5.04
CA THR A 2 69.67 27.74 -5.59
C THR A 2 69.41 26.52 -4.68
N SER A 3 68.21 25.95 -4.73
CA SER A 3 67.64 24.96 -3.81
C SER A 3 67.37 23.59 -4.47
N LEU A 4 67.02 22.59 -3.62
CA LEU A 4 66.18 21.39 -3.89
C LEU A 4 66.78 20.27 -4.80
N THR A 5 66.58 18.95 -4.67
CA THR A 5 65.87 18.03 -3.74
C THR A 5 66.26 16.57 -4.05
N GLN A 6 66.07 15.67 -3.08
CA GLN A 6 66.15 14.20 -3.14
C GLN A 6 65.01 13.54 -3.96
N ARG A 7 65.29 12.35 -4.50
CA ARG A 7 64.31 11.32 -4.93
C ARG A 7 64.75 9.95 -4.40
N SER A 8 63.81 9.13 -3.91
CA SER A 8 63.96 7.68 -3.82
C SER A 8 62.61 6.98 -4.03
N SER A 9 62.63 5.96 -4.88
CA SER A 9 61.50 5.14 -5.35
C SER A 9 61.18 3.96 -4.43
N GLY A 10 59.98 3.39 -4.51
CA GLY A 10 59.69 2.06 -3.96
C GLY A 10 58.27 1.57 -4.21
N LEU A 11 58.14 0.41 -4.85
CA LEU A 11 56.93 -0.22 -5.37
C LEU A 11 55.85 -0.62 -4.33
N VAL A 12 54.62 -0.71 -4.84
CA VAL A 12 53.33 -0.97 -4.18
C VAL A 12 53.08 -2.46 -3.94
N GLN A 13 52.65 -2.84 -2.73
CA GLN A 13 52.01 -4.13 -2.42
C GLN A 13 50.61 -3.91 -1.82
N ARG A 14 49.62 -4.63 -2.37
CA ARG A 14 48.17 -4.53 -2.10
C ARG A 14 47.80 -5.44 -0.92
N ARG A 15 47.21 -4.89 0.16
CA ARG A 15 46.68 -5.63 1.33
C ARG A 15 45.14 -5.65 1.28
N THR A 16 44.54 -6.83 1.41
CA THR A 16 43.09 -7.08 1.44
C THR A 16 42.52 -7.10 2.86
N GLU A 17 41.21 -6.87 2.98
CA GLU A 17 40.46 -6.45 4.18
C GLU A 17 40.26 -7.51 5.27
N ALA A 18 40.77 -8.73 5.11
CA ALA A 18 40.60 -9.82 6.08
C ALA A 18 41.42 -9.64 7.39
N SER A 19 42.34 -8.68 7.45
CA SER A 19 43.22 -8.45 8.61
C SER A 19 42.81 -7.27 9.51
N ARG A 20 41.63 -6.66 9.32
CA ARG A 20 41.15 -5.53 10.14
C ARG A 20 40.21 -5.92 11.30
N SER A 21 39.64 -7.13 11.28
CA SER A 21 38.51 -7.47 12.17
C SER A 21 38.89 -8.12 13.50
N ALA A 22 40.18 -8.22 13.85
CA ALA A 22 40.65 -8.98 15.02
C ALA A 22 41.41 -8.15 16.07
N ALA A 23 41.45 -6.82 15.95
CA ALA A 23 42.32 -5.96 16.78
C ALA A 23 41.60 -4.82 17.54
N ALA A 24 40.27 -4.77 17.57
CA ALA A 24 39.53 -3.67 18.19
C ALA A 24 38.72 -4.06 19.45
N ASP A 25 38.95 -5.25 20.01
CA ASP A 25 38.27 -5.71 21.23
C ASP A 25 39.27 -5.81 22.39
N LYS A 26 39.69 -4.65 22.91
CA LYS A 26 40.25 -4.44 24.27
C LYS A 26 40.72 -3.00 24.47
N GLU A 27 39.95 -2.23 25.24
CA GLU A 27 40.36 -1.28 26.32
C GLU A 27 39.16 -0.34 26.63
N ARG A 28 38.48 -0.55 27.78
CA ARG A 28 38.45 0.34 28.98
C ARG A 28 38.10 1.81 28.63
N GLY A 29 37.05 2.46 29.14
CA GLY A 29 36.40 2.40 30.46
C GLY A 29 36.38 3.83 31.07
N SER A 30 35.20 4.26 31.56
CA SER A 30 34.87 5.45 32.39
C SER A 30 34.87 6.88 31.77
N GLY A 31 33.71 7.54 31.90
CA GLY A 31 33.50 8.99 31.77
C GLY A 31 31.99 9.32 31.76
N GLU A 32 31.46 9.88 32.86
CA GLU A 32 30.07 10.34 33.03
C GLU A 32 29.83 11.76 32.47
N ASP A 33 28.55 12.00 32.17
CA ASP A 33 27.80 13.26 31.99
C ASP A 33 27.71 13.99 30.63
N ASP A 34 26.43 14.29 30.34
CA ASP A 34 25.80 15.26 29.43
C ASP A 34 25.94 15.11 27.90
N ASP A 35 24.89 14.59 27.27
CA ASP A 35 24.22 15.32 26.18
C ASP A 35 22.78 14.82 25.92
N TYR A 36 21.83 15.73 26.13
CA TYR A 36 20.45 15.66 25.66
C TYR A 36 20.41 15.99 24.15
N GLU A 37 19.51 15.33 23.41
CA GLU A 37 19.22 15.53 21.97
C GLU A 37 20.15 14.85 20.93
N SER A 38 19.90 13.56 20.66
CA SER A 38 19.86 13.03 19.28
C SER A 38 19.40 11.57 19.27
N ARG A 39 18.09 11.34 19.39
CA ARG A 39 17.46 10.02 19.14
C ARG A 39 16.10 10.16 18.45
N ARG A 40 16.07 10.98 17.41
CA ARG A 40 15.03 10.90 16.38
C ARG A 40 15.72 10.55 15.08
N VAL A 41 15.08 9.67 14.32
CA VAL A 41 15.50 9.06 13.05
C VAL A 41 16.19 7.70 13.26
N ASP A 42 15.37 6.65 13.31
CA ASP A 42 15.54 5.37 12.57
C ASP A 42 14.65 4.25 13.17
N GLU A 43 13.33 4.47 13.16
CA GLU A 43 12.34 3.40 13.33
C GLU A 43 11.48 3.30 12.06
N GLN A 44 12.14 3.02 10.93
CA GLN A 44 11.53 2.56 9.68
C GLN A 44 12.46 1.52 9.02
N GLU A 45 12.86 0.49 9.75
CA GLU A 45 13.45 -0.73 9.18
C GLU A 45 12.82 -1.99 9.81
N ASP A 46 11.50 -2.12 9.71
CA ASP A 46 10.80 -3.40 9.94
C ASP A 46 10.23 -3.97 8.62
N ASP A 47 11.00 -3.89 7.52
CA ASP A 47 10.76 -4.65 6.27
C ASP A 47 11.92 -5.63 6.00
N LYS A 48 12.49 -6.22 7.05
CA LYS A 48 13.51 -7.30 6.99
C LYS A 48 12.96 -8.63 7.51
N GLY A 49 11.72 -8.93 7.14
CA GLY A 49 11.00 -10.11 7.64
C GLY A 49 10.03 -10.73 6.65
N ASP A 50 10.40 -10.89 5.37
CA ASP A 50 10.22 -12.12 4.57
C ASP A 50 10.65 -11.87 3.12
N SER A 51 11.94 -12.01 2.82
CA SER A 51 12.50 -11.80 1.47
C SER A 51 12.06 -12.88 0.44
N LYS A 52 11.13 -13.78 0.80
CA LYS A 52 10.58 -14.82 -0.08
C LYS A 52 9.08 -14.69 -0.34
N GLU A 53 8.38 -13.72 0.25
CA GLU A 53 6.94 -13.56 0.05
C GLU A 53 6.59 -12.77 -1.23
N THR A 54 5.60 -13.26 -1.96
CA THR A 54 5.01 -12.54 -3.10
C THR A 54 4.36 -11.25 -2.59
N ARG A 55 4.99 -10.10 -2.87
CA ARG A 55 4.47 -8.79 -2.46
C ARG A 55 3.33 -8.33 -3.37
N LEU A 56 2.13 -8.29 -2.80
CA LEU A 56 0.93 -7.80 -3.48
C LEU A 56 0.69 -6.31 -3.21
N THR A 57 0.01 -5.62 -4.12
CA THR A 57 -0.54 -4.28 -3.89
C THR A 57 -1.91 -4.36 -3.22
N LEU A 58 -2.39 -3.27 -2.61
CA LEU A 58 -3.75 -3.23 -2.04
C LEU A 58 -4.81 -3.56 -3.10
N MET A 59 -4.63 -3.06 -4.34
CA MET A 59 -5.52 -3.36 -5.46
C MET A 59 -5.59 -4.86 -5.74
N GLU A 60 -4.44 -5.54 -5.74
CA GLU A 60 -4.33 -6.98 -5.98
C GLU A 60 -4.94 -7.79 -4.84
N GLU A 61 -4.73 -7.38 -3.58
CA GLU A 61 -5.32 -8.06 -2.42
C GLU A 61 -6.86 -7.95 -2.44
N VAL A 62 -7.41 -6.75 -2.64
CA VAL A 62 -8.86 -6.55 -2.77
C VAL A 62 -9.42 -7.33 -3.96
N LEU A 63 -8.73 -7.34 -5.10
CA LEU A 63 -9.15 -8.12 -6.26
C LEU A 63 -9.18 -9.63 -5.96
N LEU A 64 -8.16 -10.16 -5.27
CA LEU A 64 -8.09 -11.58 -4.90
C LEU A 64 -9.18 -12.01 -3.92
N LEU A 65 -9.60 -11.12 -3.00
CA LEU A 65 -10.74 -11.38 -2.11
C LEU A 65 -12.06 -11.51 -2.89
N GLY A 66 -12.22 -10.77 -3.99
CA GLY A 66 -13.39 -10.85 -4.88
C GLY A 66 -13.33 -11.91 -5.99
N LEU A 67 -12.17 -12.56 -6.17
CA LEU A 67 -11.94 -13.52 -7.25
C LEU A 67 -12.55 -14.89 -6.93
N LYS A 68 -13.24 -15.52 -7.88
CA LYS A 68 -13.59 -16.94 -7.76
C LYS A 68 -12.43 -17.83 -8.21
N ASP A 69 -12.15 -18.87 -7.43
CA ASP A 69 -10.92 -19.67 -7.57
C ASP A 69 -10.82 -20.37 -8.93
N ARG A 70 -11.92 -20.97 -9.41
CA ARG A 70 -11.93 -21.80 -10.64
C ARG A 70 -12.16 -20.98 -11.89
N GLU A 71 -13.06 -20.01 -11.82
CA GLU A 71 -13.49 -19.23 -12.98
C GLU A 71 -12.46 -18.16 -13.35
N GLY A 72 -11.60 -17.75 -12.41
CA GLY A 72 -10.54 -16.78 -12.70
C GLY A 72 -11.05 -15.39 -13.02
N TYR A 73 -12.29 -15.09 -12.64
CA TYR A 73 -12.92 -13.79 -12.76
C TYR A 73 -13.52 -13.38 -11.42
N THR A 74 -13.61 -12.07 -11.20
CA THR A 74 -14.36 -11.53 -10.06
C THR A 74 -15.82 -11.86 -10.22
N SER A 75 -16.47 -12.30 -9.13
CA SER A 75 -17.88 -12.73 -9.14
C SER A 75 -18.79 -11.69 -9.80
N PHE A 76 -18.54 -10.42 -9.52
CA PHE A 76 -19.17 -9.28 -10.19
C PHE A 76 -18.18 -8.11 -10.20
N TRP A 77 -17.83 -7.60 -11.39
CA TRP A 77 -17.16 -6.30 -11.50
C TRP A 77 -18.24 -5.23 -11.48
N ASN A 78 -18.34 -4.50 -10.37
CA ASN A 78 -19.35 -3.45 -10.15
C ASN A 78 -18.67 -2.08 -9.89
N ASP A 79 -19.48 -1.05 -9.70
CA ASP A 79 -18.97 0.31 -9.43
C ASP A 79 -18.27 0.41 -8.07
N CYS A 80 -18.70 -0.39 -7.08
CA CYS A 80 -18.08 -0.44 -5.75
C CYS A 80 -16.63 -0.95 -5.80
N ILE A 81 -16.36 -2.08 -6.45
CA ILE A 81 -14.98 -2.58 -6.60
C ILE A 81 -14.17 -1.66 -7.52
N SER A 82 -14.78 -1.08 -8.56
CA SER A 82 -14.08 -0.14 -9.45
C SER A 82 -13.57 1.08 -8.69
N SER A 83 -14.44 1.74 -7.91
CA SER A 83 -14.09 2.90 -7.08
C SER A 83 -13.17 2.52 -5.92
N GLY A 84 -13.43 1.39 -5.25
CA GLY A 84 -12.60 0.84 -4.18
C GLY A 84 -11.16 0.59 -4.61
N LEU A 85 -10.93 0.08 -5.83
CA LEU A 85 -9.59 -0.08 -6.38
C LEU A 85 -8.86 1.25 -6.62
N ARG A 86 -9.58 2.35 -6.92
CA ARG A 86 -8.95 3.69 -7.02
C ARG A 86 -8.60 4.21 -5.63
N GLY A 87 -9.44 3.94 -4.62
CA GLY A 87 -9.11 4.16 -3.22
C GLY A 87 -7.84 3.41 -2.81
N CYS A 88 -7.70 2.14 -3.22
CA CYS A 88 -6.49 1.34 -3.00
C CYS A 88 -5.25 2.01 -3.58
N MET A 89 -5.33 2.55 -4.81
CA MET A 89 -4.19 3.23 -5.45
C MET A 89 -3.73 4.46 -4.67
N LEU A 90 -4.67 5.30 -4.21
CA LEU A 90 -4.35 6.48 -3.42
C LEU A 90 -3.68 6.10 -2.08
N ILE A 91 -4.23 5.10 -1.38
CA ILE A 91 -3.65 4.63 -0.11
C ILE A 91 -2.28 3.99 -0.34
N GLU A 92 -2.14 3.13 -1.35
CA GLU A 92 -0.88 2.46 -1.67
C GLU A 92 0.22 3.48 -2.01
N LEU A 93 -0.10 4.53 -2.78
CA LEU A 93 0.83 5.64 -3.02
C LEU A 93 1.17 6.43 -1.75
N ALA A 94 0.22 6.62 -0.84
CA ALA A 94 0.46 7.25 0.45
C ALA A 94 1.41 6.42 1.33
N LEU A 95 1.18 5.12 1.44
CA LEU A 95 2.01 4.19 2.22
C LEU A 95 3.43 4.11 1.66
N ARG A 96 3.59 4.25 0.34
CA ARG A 96 4.90 4.36 -0.33
C ARG A 96 5.51 5.78 -0.24
N GLY A 97 4.90 6.71 0.48
CA GLY A 97 5.40 8.08 0.63
C GLY A 97 5.41 8.92 -0.65
N ARG A 98 4.62 8.54 -1.66
CA ARG A 98 4.48 9.26 -2.93
C ARG A 98 3.45 10.39 -2.85
N LEU A 99 2.34 10.14 -2.18
CA LEU A 99 1.27 11.11 -1.97
C LEU A 99 1.14 11.49 -0.50
N GLN A 100 0.70 12.71 -0.26
CA GLN A 100 0.33 13.21 1.06
C GLN A 100 -0.88 14.14 0.95
N LEU A 101 -1.61 14.31 2.04
CA LEU A 101 -2.69 15.28 2.11
C LEU A 101 -2.12 16.68 2.40
N GLU A 102 -2.68 17.73 1.80
CA GLU A 102 -2.33 19.14 2.06
C GLU A 102 -2.31 19.36 3.58
N PRO A 103 -1.23 19.88 4.20
CA PRO A 103 -1.15 20.05 5.65
C PRO A 103 -2.35 20.81 6.21
N CYS A 104 -2.77 20.43 7.42
CA CYS A 104 -3.87 21.09 8.10
C CYS A 104 -3.49 22.55 8.43
N GLY A 105 -3.92 23.48 7.57
CA GLY A 105 -3.66 24.90 7.76
C GLY A 105 -4.45 25.50 8.93
N VAL A 106 -4.24 26.79 9.21
CA VAL A 106 -4.83 27.51 10.35
C VAL A 106 -6.36 27.39 10.45
N ARG A 107 -7.05 27.23 9.30
CA ARG A 107 -8.51 27.10 9.23
C ARG A 107 -9.05 25.69 9.52
N ARG A 108 -8.20 24.70 9.83
CA ARG A 108 -8.59 23.30 10.12
C ARG A 108 -9.61 22.75 9.11
N LYS A 109 -9.22 22.68 7.84
CA LYS A 109 -10.06 22.05 6.80
C LYS A 109 -10.30 20.58 7.15
N SER A 110 -11.51 20.08 6.88
CA SER A 110 -11.83 18.65 6.97
C SER A 110 -10.99 17.83 6.00
N LEU A 111 -10.83 16.53 6.28
CA LEU A 111 -10.07 15.60 5.43
C LEU A 111 -10.53 15.64 3.97
N LEU A 112 -11.85 15.67 3.74
CA LEU A 112 -12.43 15.68 2.39
C LEU A 112 -12.21 17.00 1.64
N ALA A 113 -12.04 18.12 2.36
CA ALA A 113 -11.79 19.43 1.76
C ALA A 113 -10.31 19.68 1.45
N ARG A 114 -9.40 18.88 2.02
CA ARG A 114 -7.95 18.99 1.80
C ARG A 114 -7.58 18.36 0.46
N LYS A 115 -6.55 18.93 -0.17
CA LYS A 115 -6.09 18.49 -1.50
C LYS A 115 -5.01 17.42 -1.40
N VAL A 116 -4.95 16.52 -2.38
CA VAL A 116 -3.89 15.52 -2.50
C VAL A 116 -2.68 16.15 -3.17
N ILE A 117 -1.50 15.98 -2.56
CA ILE A 117 -0.24 16.58 -3.01
C ILE A 117 0.76 15.46 -3.32
N CYS A 118 1.42 15.58 -4.47
CA CYS A 118 2.55 14.72 -4.82
C CYS A 118 3.78 15.11 -3.99
N LYS A 119 4.26 14.19 -3.15
CA LYS A 119 5.45 14.34 -2.31
C LYS A 119 6.72 13.85 -3.04
N SER A 120 6.60 12.76 -3.78
CA SER A 120 7.70 12.16 -4.54
C SER A 120 7.16 11.54 -5.82
N ASP A 121 7.85 11.78 -6.93
CA ASP A 121 7.53 11.28 -8.27
C ASP A 121 8.37 10.06 -8.67
N THR A 122 9.09 9.45 -7.71
CA THR A 122 9.88 8.24 -7.97
C THR A 122 8.96 7.11 -8.41
N PRO A 123 9.22 6.42 -9.54
CA PRO A 123 8.38 5.33 -10.00
C PRO A 123 8.29 4.23 -8.94
N THR A 124 7.13 3.59 -8.89
CA THR A 124 6.79 2.53 -7.94
C THR A 124 7.03 1.13 -8.51
N GLY A 125 7.18 1.03 -9.84
CA GLY A 125 7.32 -0.24 -10.56
C GLY A 125 5.98 -0.92 -10.86
N ASP A 126 4.85 -0.34 -10.45
CA ASP A 126 3.51 -0.78 -10.84
C ASP A 126 2.92 0.22 -11.84
N MET A 127 2.55 -0.28 -13.01
CA MET A 127 2.07 0.56 -14.11
C MET A 127 0.84 1.41 -13.75
N LEU A 128 -0.08 0.89 -12.93
CA LEU A 128 -1.31 1.62 -12.55
C LEU A 128 -1.00 2.72 -11.54
N LEU A 129 -0.16 2.41 -10.55
CA LEU A 129 0.29 3.39 -9.57
C LEU A 129 1.10 4.51 -10.22
N ASP A 130 1.97 4.18 -11.17
CA ASP A 130 2.82 5.17 -11.85
C ASP A 130 2.01 6.08 -12.78
N GLU A 131 0.97 5.56 -13.43
CA GLU A 131 0.04 6.35 -14.23
C GLU A 131 -0.81 7.29 -13.36
N ALA A 132 -1.35 6.78 -12.24
CA ALA A 132 -2.07 7.61 -11.28
C ALA A 132 -1.16 8.70 -10.68
N LEU A 133 0.07 8.36 -10.32
CA LEU A 133 1.04 9.30 -9.78
C LEU A 133 1.40 10.39 -10.80
N LYS A 134 1.55 10.03 -12.08
CA LYS A 134 1.77 10.99 -13.16
C LYS A 134 0.62 11.98 -13.28
N HIS A 135 -0.62 11.48 -13.27
CA HIS A 135 -1.81 12.34 -13.28
C HIS A 135 -1.80 13.32 -12.09
N VAL A 136 -1.58 12.83 -10.87
CA VAL A 136 -1.54 13.68 -9.66
C VAL A 136 -0.45 14.74 -9.71
N LYS A 137 0.69 14.43 -10.31
CA LYS A 137 1.80 15.37 -10.49
C LYS A 137 1.47 16.48 -11.49
N GLU A 138 0.81 16.16 -12.60
CA GLU A 138 0.55 17.08 -13.70
C GLU A 138 -0.67 17.99 -13.45
N THR A 139 -1.59 17.58 -12.59
CA THR A 139 -2.81 18.35 -12.30
C THR A 139 -2.53 19.55 -11.41
N GLN A 140 -2.85 20.74 -11.93
CA GLN A 140 -2.86 21.98 -11.16
C GLN A 140 -4.11 22.82 -11.49
N PRO A 141 -4.87 23.33 -10.50
CA PRO A 141 -4.65 23.20 -9.05
C PRO A 141 -4.89 21.78 -8.51
N PRO A 142 -4.32 21.42 -7.34
CA PRO A 142 -4.53 20.11 -6.72
C PRO A 142 -5.99 19.79 -6.41
N GLU A 143 -6.36 18.51 -6.52
CA GLU A 143 -7.73 18.01 -6.32
C GLU A 143 -7.91 17.25 -5.00
N THR A 144 -9.17 17.12 -4.55
CA THR A 144 -9.53 16.37 -3.33
C THR A 144 -9.48 14.86 -3.56
N VAL A 145 -9.50 14.08 -2.48
CA VAL A 145 -9.54 12.61 -2.57
C VAL A 145 -10.75 12.10 -3.36
N GLN A 146 -11.94 12.63 -3.09
CA GLN A 146 -13.17 12.27 -3.81
C GLN A 146 -13.03 12.55 -5.31
N SER A 147 -12.54 13.74 -5.67
CA SER A 147 -12.33 14.09 -7.07
C SER A 147 -11.31 13.15 -7.74
N TRP A 148 -10.23 12.76 -7.06
CA TRP A 148 -9.29 11.79 -7.61
C TRP A 148 -9.91 10.41 -7.86
N ILE A 149 -10.76 9.93 -6.95
CA ILE A 149 -11.48 8.66 -7.14
C ILE A 149 -12.38 8.75 -8.36
N GLU A 150 -13.20 9.80 -8.48
CA GLU A 150 -14.09 10.02 -9.64
C GLU A 150 -13.30 10.13 -10.96
N LEU A 151 -12.21 10.89 -10.97
CA LEU A 151 -11.38 11.12 -12.15
C LEU A 151 -10.72 9.83 -12.65
N LEU A 152 -10.13 9.06 -11.75
CA LEU A 152 -9.46 7.79 -12.08
C LEU A 152 -10.45 6.67 -12.44
N SER A 153 -11.69 6.75 -11.93
CA SER A 153 -12.80 5.86 -12.33
C SER A 153 -13.45 6.28 -13.66
N GLY A 154 -13.35 7.55 -14.04
CA GLY A 154 -14.00 8.10 -15.23
C GLY A 154 -15.45 8.52 -14.99
N GLU A 155 -15.81 8.85 -13.76
CA GLU A 155 -17.14 9.32 -13.34
C GLU A 155 -17.34 10.83 -13.56
N THR A 156 -16.34 11.50 -14.14
CA THR A 156 -16.42 12.92 -14.49
C THR A 156 -17.10 13.15 -15.84
N TRP A 157 -17.93 14.19 -15.91
CA TRP A 157 -18.53 14.65 -17.17
C TRP A 157 -17.73 15.76 -17.86
N ASN A 158 -16.60 16.20 -17.28
CA ASN A 158 -15.79 17.26 -17.86
C ASN A 158 -14.90 16.71 -19.00
N PRO A 159 -15.10 17.13 -20.27
CA PRO A 159 -14.32 16.61 -21.40
C PRO A 159 -12.81 16.80 -21.27
N LEU A 160 -12.38 17.90 -20.63
CA LEU A 160 -10.96 18.18 -20.41
C LEU A 160 -10.33 17.22 -19.40
N LYS A 161 -11.14 16.54 -18.58
CA LYS A 161 -10.68 15.62 -17.53
C LYS A 161 -10.93 14.13 -17.86
N LEU A 162 -11.49 13.81 -19.03
CA LEU A 162 -11.73 12.42 -19.43
C LEU A 162 -10.44 11.60 -19.61
N HIS A 163 -9.31 12.26 -19.87
CA HIS A 163 -8.02 11.60 -20.02
C HIS A 163 -7.45 11.03 -18.69
N TYR A 164 -8.01 11.42 -17.54
CA TYR A 164 -7.56 10.92 -16.23
C TYR A 164 -8.01 9.48 -15.94
N GLN A 165 -9.02 8.98 -16.66
CA GLN A 165 -9.58 7.67 -16.43
C GLN A 165 -8.55 6.56 -16.68
N LEU A 166 -8.31 5.74 -15.66
CA LEU A 166 -7.52 4.52 -15.81
C LEU A 166 -8.34 3.46 -16.52
N ARG A 167 -7.87 3.03 -17.70
CA ARG A 167 -8.53 2.03 -18.54
C ARG A 167 -7.93 0.64 -18.34
N ASN A 168 -8.76 -0.36 -18.61
CA ASN A 168 -8.39 -1.79 -18.58
C ASN A 168 -7.76 -2.21 -17.25
N VAL A 169 -8.26 -1.66 -16.14
CA VAL A 169 -7.69 -1.89 -14.79
C VAL A 169 -7.76 -3.36 -14.42
N ARG A 170 -8.87 -4.04 -14.74
CA ARG A 170 -9.05 -5.46 -14.46
C ARG A 170 -8.01 -6.31 -15.19
N GLU A 171 -7.82 -6.08 -16.48
CA GLU A 171 -6.87 -6.81 -17.32
C GLU A 171 -5.43 -6.56 -16.87
N ARG A 172 -5.10 -5.31 -16.51
CA ARG A 172 -3.77 -4.94 -16.02
C ARG A 172 -3.46 -5.56 -14.65
N LEU A 173 -4.42 -5.57 -13.73
CA LEU A 173 -4.26 -6.25 -12.44
C LEU A 173 -4.14 -7.76 -12.60
N ALA A 174 -4.94 -8.37 -13.48
CA ALA A 174 -4.82 -9.80 -13.78
C ALA A 174 -3.44 -10.12 -14.35
N LYS A 175 -2.93 -9.30 -15.28
CA LYS A 175 -1.58 -9.44 -15.82
C LYS A 175 -0.51 -9.36 -14.74
N ASN A 176 -0.58 -8.37 -13.82
CA ASN A 176 0.37 -8.27 -12.70
C ASN A 176 0.32 -9.53 -11.81
N LEU A 177 -0.88 -10.05 -11.51
CA LEU A 177 -1.04 -11.26 -10.71
C LEU A 177 -0.51 -12.52 -11.43
N VAL A 178 -0.59 -12.58 -12.76
CA VAL A 178 0.04 -13.64 -13.58
C VAL A 178 1.56 -13.52 -13.53
N GLU A 179 2.11 -12.31 -13.69
CA GLU A 179 3.57 -12.06 -13.59
C GLU A 179 4.12 -12.42 -12.20
N LYS A 180 3.31 -12.27 -11.16
CA LYS A 180 3.61 -12.67 -9.76
C LYS A 180 3.37 -14.15 -9.48
N GLY A 181 2.90 -14.93 -10.45
CA GLY A 181 2.65 -16.37 -10.31
C GLY A 181 1.49 -16.71 -9.39
N VAL A 182 0.54 -15.79 -9.20
CA VAL A 182 -0.69 -16.03 -8.40
C VAL A 182 -1.80 -16.60 -9.29
N LEU A 183 -1.95 -16.06 -10.49
CA LEU A 183 -2.88 -16.51 -11.52
C LEU A 183 -2.12 -17.15 -12.69
N THR A 184 -2.81 -17.96 -13.49
CA THR A 184 -2.34 -18.35 -14.82
C THR A 184 -3.18 -17.69 -15.91
N THR A 185 -2.80 -17.90 -17.17
CA THR A 185 -3.59 -17.52 -18.32
C THR A 185 -4.03 -18.79 -19.02
N GLU A 186 -5.33 -19.03 -19.06
CA GLU A 186 -5.92 -20.18 -19.72
C GLU A 186 -6.90 -19.71 -20.79
N LYS A 187 -6.70 -20.19 -22.03
CA LYS A 187 -7.64 -19.96 -23.11
C LYS A 187 -8.75 -21.02 -23.02
N GLN A 188 -9.94 -20.60 -22.60
CA GLN A 188 -11.12 -21.45 -22.59
C GLN A 188 -11.87 -21.30 -23.91
N ASN A 189 -12.12 -22.42 -24.59
CA ASN A 189 -12.87 -22.45 -25.83
C ASN A 189 -14.34 -22.77 -25.50
N PHE A 190 -15.21 -21.78 -25.67
CA PHE A 190 -16.65 -21.97 -25.60
C PHE A 190 -17.18 -22.33 -26.99
N LEU A 191 -18.38 -22.90 -27.05
CA LEU A 191 -19.00 -23.36 -28.31
C LEU A 191 -19.05 -22.27 -29.40
N LEU A 192 -19.15 -20.99 -29.00
CA LEU A 192 -19.33 -19.86 -29.91
C LEU A 192 -18.18 -18.83 -29.91
N PHE A 193 -17.24 -18.94 -28.97
CA PHE A 193 -16.14 -17.97 -28.83
C PHE A 193 -15.03 -18.54 -27.94
N ASP A 194 -13.83 -18.00 -28.09
CA ASP A 194 -12.75 -18.26 -27.15
C ASP A 194 -12.65 -17.12 -26.15
N MET A 195 -12.39 -17.43 -24.88
CA MET A 195 -12.22 -16.45 -23.82
C MET A 195 -10.97 -16.75 -23.01
N THR A 196 -10.14 -15.72 -22.81
CA THR A 196 -8.97 -15.83 -21.94
C THR A 196 -9.39 -15.64 -20.48
N THR A 197 -9.19 -16.66 -19.67
CA THR A 197 -9.46 -16.69 -18.22
C THR A 197 -8.17 -16.60 -17.43
N HIS A 198 -8.28 -16.16 -16.18
CA HIS A 198 -7.15 -16.05 -15.27
C HIS A 198 -7.38 -16.83 -13.95
N PRO A 199 -7.43 -18.18 -13.99
CA PRO A 199 -7.72 -18.97 -12.81
C PRO A 199 -6.61 -18.88 -11.76
N LEU A 200 -6.99 -19.11 -10.51
CA LEU A 200 -6.06 -19.08 -9.37
C LEU A 200 -5.22 -20.36 -9.35
N THR A 201 -3.90 -20.22 -9.43
CA THR A 201 -2.97 -21.36 -9.31
C THR A 201 -2.31 -21.45 -7.96
N ASN A 202 -1.95 -20.31 -7.38
CA ASN A 202 -1.38 -20.27 -6.04
C ASN A 202 -2.46 -20.00 -4.99
N SER A 203 -3.19 -21.06 -4.62
CA SER A 203 -4.22 -20.99 -3.58
C SER A 203 -3.65 -20.61 -2.21
N THR A 204 -2.36 -20.91 -1.94
CA THR A 204 -1.70 -20.58 -0.67
C THR A 204 -1.62 -19.07 -0.44
N VAL A 205 -1.38 -18.27 -1.48
CA VAL A 205 -1.35 -16.80 -1.38
C VAL A 205 -2.72 -16.26 -0.99
N LYS A 206 -3.79 -16.72 -1.66
CA LYS A 206 -5.16 -16.30 -1.35
C LYS A 206 -5.58 -16.75 0.05
N GLN A 207 -5.32 -18.00 0.43
CA GLN A 207 -5.63 -18.51 1.78
C GLN A 207 -4.89 -17.74 2.88
N ARG A 208 -3.65 -17.34 2.63
CA ARG A 208 -2.88 -16.52 3.57
C ARG A 208 -3.48 -15.12 3.70
N LEU A 209 -3.88 -14.50 2.59
CA LEU A 209 -4.57 -13.21 2.60
C LEU A 209 -5.87 -13.28 3.42
N VAL A 210 -6.72 -14.27 3.12
CA VAL A 210 -7.97 -14.50 3.86
C VAL A 210 -7.70 -14.67 5.36
N ARG A 211 -6.69 -15.49 5.72
CA ARG A 211 -6.29 -15.68 7.12
C ARG A 211 -5.80 -14.38 7.76
N LYS A 212 -4.96 -13.58 7.09
CA LYS A 212 -4.48 -12.29 7.61
C LYS A 212 -5.66 -11.35 7.89
N VAL A 213 -6.65 -11.29 7.00
CA VAL A 213 -7.87 -10.47 7.18
C VAL A 213 -8.71 -10.96 8.36
N GLN A 214 -8.92 -12.28 8.48
CA GLN A 214 -9.67 -12.89 9.58
C GLN A 214 -8.98 -12.67 10.94
N GLU A 215 -7.67 -12.94 11.04
CA GLU A 215 -6.91 -12.83 12.29
C GLU A 215 -6.97 -11.42 12.86
N VAL A 216 -6.90 -10.37 12.02
CA VAL A 216 -6.93 -8.97 12.45
C VAL A 216 -8.24 -8.62 13.16
N VAL A 217 -9.37 -9.19 12.73
CA VAL A 217 -10.67 -8.97 13.36
C VAL A 217 -11.05 -10.06 14.36
N LEU A 218 -10.19 -11.06 14.57
CA LEU A 218 -10.38 -12.17 15.51
C LEU A 218 -9.25 -12.21 16.56
N ASP A 219 -8.27 -13.09 16.37
CA ASP A 219 -7.26 -13.41 17.38
C ASP A 219 -6.27 -12.28 17.64
N LYS A 220 -6.01 -11.45 16.63
CA LYS A 220 -5.10 -10.30 16.68
C LYS A 220 -5.83 -8.96 16.79
N TRP A 221 -7.09 -8.98 17.22
CA TRP A 221 -7.87 -7.78 17.37
C TRP A 221 -7.29 -6.83 18.42
N VAL A 222 -7.18 -5.56 18.05
CA VAL A 222 -6.76 -4.47 18.94
C VAL A 222 -7.86 -3.42 18.95
N ASN A 223 -8.31 -3.02 20.14
CA ASN A 223 -9.38 -2.02 20.29
C ASN A 223 -9.00 -0.62 19.80
N GLN A 224 -7.71 -0.35 19.60
CA GLN A 224 -7.20 0.93 19.12
C GLN A 224 -6.65 0.77 17.70
N SER A 225 -7.34 1.38 16.74
CA SER A 225 -6.98 1.52 15.32
C SER A 225 -5.54 2.01 15.09
N GLU A 226 -5.02 2.85 16.00
CA GLU A 226 -3.67 3.41 15.90
C GLU A 226 -2.58 2.34 15.99
N ARG A 227 -2.84 1.24 16.71
CA ARG A 227 -1.92 0.12 16.92
C ARG A 227 -2.06 -0.98 15.86
N MET A 228 -3.10 -0.90 15.04
CA MET A 228 -3.27 -1.83 13.93
C MET A 228 -2.31 -1.48 12.79
N ASP A 229 -1.84 -2.51 12.09
CA ASP A 229 -1.08 -2.33 10.86
C ASP A 229 -1.91 -1.54 9.84
N LYS A 230 -1.33 -0.45 9.31
CA LYS A 230 -2.02 0.48 8.42
C LYS A 230 -2.39 -0.16 7.10
N ARG A 231 -1.57 -1.11 6.63
CA ARG A 231 -1.87 -1.83 5.39
C ARG A 231 -3.07 -2.75 5.58
N LEU A 232 -3.10 -3.58 6.63
CA LEU A 232 -4.25 -4.44 6.92
C LEU A 232 -5.51 -3.65 7.26
N LEU A 233 -5.40 -2.53 7.96
CA LEU A 233 -6.52 -1.63 8.21
C LEU A 233 -7.10 -1.08 6.89
N ALA A 234 -6.23 -0.69 5.95
CA ALA A 234 -6.66 -0.25 4.62
C ALA A 234 -7.37 -1.38 3.85
N VAL A 235 -6.84 -2.60 3.88
CA VAL A 235 -7.49 -3.77 3.26
C VAL A 235 -8.90 -3.97 3.82
N LEU A 236 -9.08 -3.89 5.14
CA LEU A 236 -10.41 -4.06 5.76
C LEU A 236 -11.43 -3.02 5.25
N PHE A 237 -11.07 -1.73 5.29
CA PHE A 237 -11.96 -0.66 4.84
C PHE A 237 -12.26 -0.75 3.33
N LEU A 238 -11.23 -0.99 2.51
CA LEU A 238 -11.36 -1.02 1.05
C LEU A 238 -12.06 -2.30 0.57
N ALA A 239 -11.81 -3.45 1.21
CA ALA A 239 -12.53 -4.68 0.91
C ALA A 239 -14.01 -4.57 1.30
N HIS A 240 -14.32 -3.85 2.38
CA HIS A 240 -15.70 -3.55 2.75
C HIS A 240 -16.36 -2.61 1.73
N SER A 241 -15.73 -1.48 1.38
CA SER A 241 -16.28 -0.53 0.41
C SER A 241 -16.39 -1.11 -1.01
N SER A 242 -15.57 -2.13 -1.32
CA SER A 242 -15.61 -2.86 -2.59
C SER A 242 -16.60 -4.03 -2.60
N ASP A 243 -17.31 -4.29 -1.50
CA ASP A 243 -18.27 -5.41 -1.35
C ASP A 243 -17.63 -6.80 -1.58
N VAL A 244 -16.39 -6.98 -1.11
CA VAL A 244 -15.65 -8.26 -1.22
C VAL A 244 -15.17 -8.81 0.12
N LEU A 245 -15.35 -8.07 1.21
CA LEU A 245 -14.90 -8.48 2.54
C LEU A 245 -15.64 -9.73 3.05
N GLU A 246 -16.94 -9.86 2.77
CA GLU A 246 -17.73 -11.01 3.22
C GLU A 246 -17.21 -12.34 2.67
N ASN A 247 -16.58 -12.34 1.49
CA ASN A 247 -15.95 -13.53 0.91
C ASN A 247 -14.82 -14.07 1.81
N ALA A 248 -14.14 -13.20 2.56
CA ALA A 248 -13.11 -13.60 3.53
C ALA A 248 -13.74 -14.21 4.79
N PHE A 249 -14.98 -13.86 5.13
CA PHE A 249 -15.65 -14.33 6.35
C PHE A 249 -16.57 -15.52 6.12
N ALA A 250 -16.99 -15.79 4.88
CA ALA A 250 -17.84 -16.92 4.52
C ALA A 250 -17.35 -18.30 5.05
N PRO A 251 -16.03 -18.58 5.17
CA PRO A 251 -15.55 -19.84 5.74
C PRO A 251 -15.52 -19.91 7.28
N LEU A 252 -15.85 -18.82 7.98
CA LEU A 252 -15.83 -18.77 9.45
C LEU A 252 -17.02 -19.52 10.06
N LEU A 253 -16.86 -19.94 11.32
CA LEU A 253 -18.00 -20.41 12.13
C LEU A 253 -18.93 -19.24 12.48
N ASP A 254 -20.23 -19.51 12.67
CA ASP A 254 -21.24 -18.47 12.95
C ASP A 254 -20.83 -17.50 14.07
N GLU A 255 -20.33 -17.99 15.20
CA GLU A 255 -19.87 -17.14 16.31
C GLU A 255 -18.70 -16.24 15.93
N GLN A 256 -17.76 -16.76 15.13
CA GLN A 256 -16.60 -16.00 14.64
C GLN A 256 -17.02 -14.98 13.59
N TYR A 257 -17.96 -15.35 12.71
CA TYR A 257 -18.54 -14.46 11.71
C TYR A 257 -19.22 -13.25 12.38
N ASP A 258 -20.08 -13.51 13.36
CA ASP A 258 -20.78 -12.45 14.10
C ASP A 258 -19.81 -11.53 14.84
N LEU A 259 -18.78 -12.10 15.48
CA LEU A 259 -17.75 -11.33 16.15
C LEU A 259 -16.92 -10.48 15.17
N ALA A 260 -16.51 -11.05 14.03
CA ALA A 260 -15.78 -10.35 12.99
C ALA A 260 -16.60 -9.19 12.43
N MET A 261 -17.86 -9.42 12.08
CA MET A 261 -18.76 -8.38 11.57
C MET A 261 -19.04 -7.30 12.61
N LYS A 262 -19.19 -7.66 13.89
CA LYS A 262 -19.30 -6.68 14.97
C LYS A 262 -18.07 -5.78 15.05
N ARG A 263 -16.86 -6.33 14.95
CA ARG A 263 -15.61 -5.57 15.00
C ARG A 263 -15.38 -4.73 13.75
N VAL A 264 -15.78 -5.20 12.57
CA VAL A 264 -15.77 -4.39 11.35
C VAL A 264 -16.71 -3.19 11.50
N ARG A 265 -17.92 -3.37 12.03
CA ARG A 265 -18.82 -2.24 12.33
C ARG A 265 -18.19 -1.24 13.30
N LEU A 266 -17.54 -1.71 14.37
CA LEU A 266 -16.81 -0.83 15.28
C LEU A 266 -15.72 0.01 14.58
N LEU A 267 -15.04 -0.54 13.57
CA LEU A 267 -14.08 0.21 12.76
C LEU A 267 -14.76 1.23 11.84
N LEU A 268 -15.90 0.87 11.26
CA LEU A 268 -16.68 1.75 10.37
C LEU A 268 -17.35 2.91 11.12
N ASP A 269 -17.67 2.72 12.40
CA ASP A 269 -18.24 3.75 13.28
C ASP A 269 -17.20 4.75 13.80
N LEU A 270 -15.90 4.54 13.52
CA LEU A 270 -14.85 5.49 13.89
C LEU A 270 -15.00 6.81 13.12
N ASP A 271 -14.73 7.94 13.78
CA ASP A 271 -14.67 9.24 13.10
C ASP A 271 -13.30 9.43 12.43
N PRO A 272 -13.22 9.46 11.08
CA PRO A 272 -11.96 9.61 10.37
C PRO A 272 -11.19 10.89 10.73
N GLU A 273 -11.89 11.97 11.10
CA GLU A 273 -11.25 13.24 11.48
C GLU A 273 -10.48 13.10 12.79
N VAL A 274 -11.05 12.39 13.77
CA VAL A 274 -10.41 12.10 15.06
C VAL A 274 -9.24 11.16 14.86
N GLU A 275 -9.44 10.09 14.08
CA GLU A 275 -8.41 9.07 13.85
C GLU A 275 -7.20 9.60 13.07
N ALA A 276 -7.41 10.51 12.12
CA ALA A 276 -6.35 11.18 11.37
C ALA A 276 -5.55 12.19 12.21
N SER A 277 -6.11 12.67 13.33
CA SER A 277 -5.41 13.60 14.23
C SER A 277 -4.41 12.90 15.17
N LYS A 278 -4.48 11.56 15.27
CA LYS A 278 -3.60 10.77 16.13
C LYS A 278 -2.18 10.71 15.57
N SER A 279 -1.21 10.62 16.48
CA SER A 279 0.22 10.49 16.14
C SER A 279 0.48 9.23 15.32
N GLY A 280 1.31 9.32 14.27
CA GLY A 280 1.66 8.20 13.41
C GLY A 280 0.53 7.69 12.50
N SER A 281 -0.59 8.43 12.41
CA SER A 281 -1.65 8.13 11.46
C SER A 281 -1.27 8.54 10.04
N ASN A 282 -1.89 7.90 9.04
CA ASN A 282 -1.80 8.33 7.65
C ASN A 282 -3.07 9.11 7.30
N GLU A 283 -2.96 10.44 7.21
CA GLU A 283 -4.12 11.31 6.96
C GLU A 283 -4.78 11.01 5.61
N LEU A 284 -4.01 10.62 4.59
CA LEU A 284 -4.56 10.28 3.27
C LEU A 284 -5.37 8.98 3.32
N LEU A 285 -4.93 7.99 4.10
CA LEU A 285 -5.70 6.77 4.36
C LEU A 285 -7.06 7.12 4.95
N TRP A 286 -7.10 7.92 6.01
CA TRP A 286 -8.36 8.32 6.65
C TRP A 286 -9.21 9.23 5.76
N ALA A 287 -8.61 10.05 4.90
CA ALA A 287 -9.36 10.81 3.91
C ALA A 287 -10.01 9.93 2.85
N VAL A 288 -9.37 8.82 2.45
CA VAL A 288 -9.97 7.81 1.57
C VAL A 288 -11.08 7.06 2.30
N VAL A 289 -10.88 6.66 3.56
CA VAL A 289 -11.95 6.06 4.37
C VAL A 289 -13.14 7.00 4.48
N ALA A 290 -12.90 8.27 4.80
CA ALA A 290 -13.95 9.29 4.88
C ALA A 290 -14.74 9.43 3.57
N ALA A 291 -14.10 9.26 2.41
CA ALA A 291 -14.74 9.36 1.10
C ALA A 291 -15.66 8.18 0.77
N PHE A 292 -15.50 7.03 1.43
CA PHE A 292 -16.38 5.87 1.28
C PHE A 292 -17.44 5.75 2.38
N THR A 293 -17.26 6.46 3.50
CA THR A 293 -18.21 6.41 4.64
C THR A 293 -19.16 7.60 4.72
N LYS A 294 -18.81 8.74 4.11
CA LYS A 294 -19.62 9.98 4.12
C LYS A 294 -20.08 10.34 2.71
#